data_AF-A0A414I926-F1
#
_entry.id   AF-A0A414I926-F1
#
_cell.length_a   1.000
_cell.length_b   1.000
_cell.length_c   1.000
_cell.angle_alpha   90.00
_cell.angle_beta   90.00
_cell.angle_gamma   90.00
#
_symmetry.space_group_name_H-M   'P 1'
#
loop_
_entity.id
_entity.type
_entity.pdbx_description
1 polymer ?
#
loop_
_entity_poly.entity_id
_entity_poly.type
_entity_poly.pdbx_seq_one_letter_code
_entity_poly.pdbx_strand_id
1 'polypeptide(L)'
;MNACKVPDMCKDMEYKYITEDSKTRVYLSVVRKFNEAEYEKYYIRKKKEKVRKRILFIARALKYALPVLASTILYNMLSNKLYLERGSHEIGSEIVFVGIFGIALFGFLNWFIGGDEH
;
A
#
# COMPACT_ATOMS: atom_id res chain seq x y z
N MET A 1 32.41 47.57 -13.27
CA MET A 1 32.27 46.10 -13.13
C MET A 1 31.48 45.83 -11.87
N ASN A 2 30.25 45.34 -11.98
CA ASN A 2 29.43 44.99 -10.82
C ASN A 2 29.98 43.70 -10.21
N ALA A 3 30.75 43.85 -9.14
CA ALA A 3 31.14 42.73 -8.28
C ALA A 3 29.89 42.23 -7.56
N CYS A 4 29.17 41.29 -8.19
CA CYS A 4 28.17 40.50 -7.49
C CYS A 4 28.88 39.76 -6.35
N LYS A 5 28.67 40.23 -5.12
CA LYS A 5 29.11 39.52 -3.92
C LYS A 5 28.46 38.14 -3.94
N VAL A 6 29.30 37.13 -4.08
CA VAL A 6 28.93 35.73 -3.93
C VAL A 6 28.37 35.57 -2.51
N PRO A 7 27.12 35.08 -2.32
CA PRO A 7 26.59 34.87 -0.99
C PRO A 7 27.45 33.84 -0.26
N ASP A 8 27.65 34.04 1.04
CA ASP A 8 28.50 33.23 1.91
C ASP A 8 28.17 31.74 1.71
N MET A 9 29.05 31.03 1.00
CA MET A 9 28.77 29.68 0.53
C MET A 9 29.02 28.68 1.66
N CYS A 10 28.03 27.83 1.92
CA CYS A 10 28.11 26.76 2.91
C CYS A 10 29.29 25.81 2.58
N LYS A 11 30.04 25.39 3.61
CA LYS A 11 31.36 24.72 3.54
C LYS A 11 31.42 23.37 2.78
N ASP A 12 30.28 22.86 2.30
CA ASP A 12 30.12 21.51 1.73
C ASP A 12 29.60 21.55 0.27
N MET A 13 30.12 22.44 -0.58
CA MET A 13 29.75 22.53 -1.99
C MET A 13 30.97 22.39 -2.90
N GLU A 14 30.90 21.45 -3.85
CA GLU A 14 31.83 21.39 -4.98
C GLU A 14 31.28 22.24 -6.13
N TYR A 15 32.15 23.04 -6.74
CA TYR A 15 31.81 23.92 -7.85
C TYR A 15 32.62 23.54 -9.10
N LYS A 16 31.96 23.55 -10.25
CA LYS A 16 32.61 23.49 -11.56
C LYS A 16 32.30 24.76 -12.33
N TYR A 17 33.35 25.53 -12.62
CA TYR A 17 33.25 26.69 -13.50
C TYR A 17 33.47 26.25 -14.93
N ILE A 18 32.50 26.56 -15.80
CA ILE A 18 32.64 26.39 -17.24
C ILE A 18 32.47 27.78 -17.84
N THR A 19 33.51 28.25 -18.53
CA THR A 19 33.47 29.49 -19.30
C THR A 19 33.09 29.14 -20.73
N GLU A 20 31.80 29.28 -21.04
CA GLU A 20 31.32 29.30 -22.43
C GLU A 20 30.96 30.74 -22.81
N ASP A 21 31.58 31.19 -23.89
CA ASP A 21 31.39 32.45 -24.61
C ASP A 21 30.47 33.48 -23.95
N SER A 22 31.10 34.40 -23.19
CA SER A 22 30.56 35.59 -22.54
C SER A 22 29.76 35.42 -21.24
N LYS A 23 29.48 34.19 -20.76
CA LYS A 23 28.79 33.98 -19.48
C LYS A 23 29.42 32.85 -18.64
N THR A 24 29.79 33.15 -17.40
CA THR A 24 30.24 32.14 -16.43
C THR A 24 29.02 31.44 -15.84
N ARG A 25 28.78 30.16 -16.19
CA ARG A 25 27.76 29.34 -15.52
C ARG A 25 28.41 28.59 -14.36
N VAL A 26 27.80 28.69 -13.17
CA VAL A 26 28.27 28.01 -11.96
C VAL A 26 27.35 26.83 -11.69
N TYR A 27 27.88 25.61 -11.83
CA TYR A 27 27.17 24.40 -11.39
C TYR A 27 27.51 24.15 -9.92
N LEU A 28 26.51 24.29 -9.06
CA LEU A 28 26.59 24.01 -7.63
C LEU A 28 26.06 22.59 -7.39
N SER A 29 26.95 21.65 -7.08
CA SER A 29 26.56 20.35 -6.54
C SER A 29 26.73 20.39 -5.02
N VAL A 30 25.63 20.17 -4.29
CA VAL A 30 25.67 20.05 -2.83
C VAL A 30 26.30 18.70 -2.51
N VAL A 31 27.57 18.71 -2.12
CA VAL A 31 28.32 17.52 -1.72
C VAL A 31 28.16 17.37 -0.21
N ARG A 32 26.94 17.03 0.21
CA ARG A 32 26.68 16.72 1.63
C ARG A 32 27.50 15.48 1.98
N LYS A 33 28.41 15.57 2.95
CA LYS A 33 29.14 14.39 3.45
C LYS A 33 28.14 13.31 3.82
N PHE A 34 28.33 12.11 3.25
CA PHE A 34 27.47 10.97 3.49
C PHE A 34 27.51 10.60 4.97
N ASN A 35 26.39 10.83 5.67
CA ASN A 35 26.25 10.43 7.07
C ASN A 35 25.56 9.07 7.11
N GLU A 36 26.34 8.03 7.38
CA GLU A 36 25.89 6.64 7.43
C GLU A 36 24.75 6.44 8.43
N ALA A 37 24.80 7.11 9.59
CA ALA A 37 23.76 7.03 10.61
C ALA A 37 22.43 7.67 10.18
N GLU A 38 22.46 8.72 9.36
CA GLU A 38 21.25 9.33 8.78
C GLU A 38 20.69 8.44 7.66
N TYR A 39 21.57 7.83 6.87
CA TYR A 39 21.22 6.92 5.79
C TYR A 39 20.56 5.63 6.29
N GLU A 40 21.08 5.00 7.35
CA GLU A 40 20.48 3.81 7.95
C GLU A 40 19.07 4.09 8.50
N LYS A 41 18.89 5.21 9.20
CA LYS A 41 17.58 5.64 9.71
C LYS A 41 16.58 5.83 8.57
N TYR A 42 17.01 6.44 7.47
CA TYR A 42 16.19 6.59 6.26
C TYR A 42 15.81 5.22 5.67
N TYR A 43 16.76 4.30 5.54
CA TYR A 43 16.52 2.97 4.98
C TYR A 43 15.52 2.15 5.81
N ILE A 44 15.63 2.19 7.14
CA ILE A 44 14.69 1.51 8.05
C ILE A 44 13.28 2.08 7.88
N ARG A 45 13.14 3.41 7.82
CA ARG A 45 11.84 4.07 7.57
C ARG A 45 11.24 3.64 6.25
N LYS A 46 12.02 3.69 5.17
CA LYS A 46 11.60 3.28 3.82
C LYS A 46 11.17 1.80 3.76
N LYS A 47 11.87 0.92 4.47
CA LYS A 47 11.51 -0.51 4.59
C LYS A 47 10.20 -0.69 5.34
N LYS A 48 10.00 -0.01 6.47
CA LYS A 48 8.74 -0.04 7.25
C LYS A 48 7.55 0.46 6.44
N GLU A 49 7.70 1.55 5.68
CA GLU A 49 6.65 2.07 4.81
C GLU A 49 6.28 1.09 3.70
N LYS A 50 7.28 0.47 3.05
CA LYS A 50 7.03 -0.54 2.00
C LYS A 50 6.26 -1.74 2.57
N VAL A 51 6.60 -2.20 3.76
CA VAL A 51 5.88 -3.27 4.46
C VAL A 51 4.47 -2.84 4.81
N ARG A 52 4.27 -1.64 5.38
CA ARG A 52 2.94 -1.11 5.71
C ARG A 52 2.02 -1.02 4.49
N LYS A 53 2.53 -0.56 3.35
CA LYS A 53 1.77 -0.52 2.09
C LYS A 53 1.36 -1.91 1.62
N ARG A 54 2.24 -2.92 1.72
CA ARG A 54 1.92 -4.31 1.38
C ARG A 54 0.87 -4.90 2.31
N ILE A 55 0.98 -4.66 3.62
CA ILE A 55 -0.01 -5.13 4.60
C ILE A 55 -1.38 -4.50 4.31
N LEU A 56 -1.43 -3.18 4.06
CA LEU A 56 -2.68 -2.50 3.71
C LEU A 56 -3.30 -3.07 2.42
N PHE A 57 -2.47 -3.36 1.41
CA PHE A 57 -2.94 -3.98 0.18
C PHE A 57 -3.51 -5.39 0.41
N ILE A 58 -2.82 -6.21 1.21
CA ILE A 58 -3.29 -7.55 1.57
C ILE A 58 -4.59 -7.48 2.38
N ALA A 59 -4.70 -6.56 3.34
CA ALA A 59 -5.91 -6.34 4.11
C ALA A 59 -7.10 -5.93 3.22
N ARG A 60 -6.87 -5.03 2.25
CA ARG A 60 -7.88 -4.66 1.25
C ARG A 60 -8.31 -5.84 0.38
N ALA A 61 -7.38 -6.69 -0.05
CA ALA A 61 -7.72 -7.88 -0.82
C ALA A 61 -8.49 -8.93 0.01
N LEU A 62 -8.05 -9.16 1.25
CA LEU A 62 -8.68 -10.09 2.19
C LEU A 62 -10.14 -9.70 2.49
N LYS A 63 -10.46 -8.41 2.59
CA LYS A 63 -11.83 -7.90 2.78
C LYS A 63 -12.83 -8.49 1.79
N TYR A 64 -12.42 -8.71 0.55
CA TYR A 64 -13.27 -9.28 -0.51
C TYR A 64 -13.10 -10.79 -0.65
N ALA A 65 -11.89 -11.32 -0.45
CA ALA A 65 -11.63 -12.75 -0.58
C ALA A 65 -12.26 -13.58 0.55
N LEU A 66 -12.24 -13.08 1.80
CA LEU A 66 -12.79 -13.80 2.96
C LEU A 66 -14.29 -14.11 2.85
N PRO A 67 -15.17 -13.13 2.53
CA PRO A 67 -16.60 -13.39 2.37
C PRO A 67 -16.89 -14.44 1.30
N VAL A 68 -16.16 -14.41 0.19
CA VAL A 68 -16.34 -15.35 -0.92
C VAL A 68 -15.94 -16.76 -0.50
N LEU A 69 -14.76 -16.91 0.12
CA LEU A 69 -14.29 -18.21 0.59
C LEU A 69 -15.17 -18.79 1.72
N ALA A 70 -15.62 -17.95 2.65
CA ALA A 70 -16.53 -18.37 3.70
C ALA A 70 -17.88 -18.82 3.12
N SER A 71 -18.40 -18.09 2.14
CA SER A 71 -19.67 -18.40 1.48
C SER A 71 -19.60 -19.72 0.70
N THR A 72 -18.49 -19.99 0.00
CA THR A 72 -18.32 -21.25 -0.76
C THR A 72 -18.18 -22.46 0.16
N ILE A 73 -17.45 -22.33 1.27
CA ILE A 73 -17.33 -23.40 2.28
C ILE A 73 -18.70 -23.67 2.91
N LEU A 74 -19.42 -22.61 3.29
CA LEU A 74 -20.76 -22.72 3.89
C LEU A 74 -21.76 -23.36 2.93
N TYR A 75 -21.72 -22.97 1.65
CA TYR A 75 -22.53 -23.58 0.59
C TYR A 75 -22.24 -25.08 0.45
N ASN A 76 -20.96 -25.48 0.34
CA ASN A 76 -20.60 -26.90 0.24
C ASN A 76 -21.05 -27.71 1.46
N MET A 77 -20.94 -27.14 2.66
CA MET A 77 -21.36 -27.81 3.88
C MET A 77 -22.89 -28.01 3.93
N LEU A 78 -23.65 -26.95 3.60
CA LEU A 78 -25.12 -27.00 3.55
C LEU A 78 -25.61 -27.93 2.45
N SER A 79 -25.03 -27.83 1.26
CA SER A 79 -25.41 -28.66 0.12
C SER A 79 -25.14 -30.14 0.36
N ASN A 80 -23.99 -30.49 0.97
CA ASN A 80 -23.72 -31.87 1.35
C ASN A 80 -24.70 -32.40 2.41
N LYS A 81 -25.07 -31.57 3.40
CA LYS A 81 -26.05 -31.92 4.43
C LYS A 81 -27.44 -32.18 3.82
N LEU A 82 -27.88 -31.28 2.94
CA LEU A 82 -29.20 -31.36 2.30
C LEU A 82 -29.26 -32.42 1.21
N TYR A 83 -28.14 -32.71 0.53
CA TYR A 83 -28.01 -33.85 -0.37
C TYR A 83 -28.25 -35.17 0.35
N LEU A 84 -27.72 -35.34 1.57
CA LEU A 84 -27.97 -36.55 2.37
C LEU A 84 -29.43 -36.67 2.82
N GLU A 85 -30.12 -35.55 3.08
CA GLU A 85 -31.51 -35.55 3.52
C GLU A 85 -32.53 -35.68 2.37
N ARG A 86 -32.25 -35.07 1.20
CA ARG A 86 -33.14 -35.13 0.02
C ARG A 86 -32.78 -36.23 -0.98
N GLY A 87 -31.56 -36.76 -0.95
CA GLY A 87 -31.07 -37.73 -1.92
C GLY A 87 -30.90 -37.20 -3.35
N SER A 88 -31.02 -35.88 -3.55
CA SER A 88 -30.95 -35.22 -4.86
C SER A 88 -30.20 -33.89 -4.77
N HIS A 89 -29.49 -33.53 -5.84
CA HIS A 89 -28.69 -32.32 -5.94
C HIS A 89 -29.53 -31.16 -6.48
N GLU A 90 -30.57 -30.77 -5.75
CA GLU A 90 -31.43 -29.65 -6.14
C GLU A 90 -30.93 -28.33 -5.54
N ILE A 91 -30.79 -27.32 -6.39
CA ILE A 91 -30.47 -25.96 -5.97
C ILE A 91 -31.71 -25.38 -5.25
N GLY A 92 -31.67 -25.39 -3.92
CA GLY A 92 -32.78 -24.95 -3.07
C GLY A 92 -32.52 -23.63 -2.33
N SER A 93 -33.09 -23.52 -1.13
CA SER A 93 -32.96 -22.35 -0.24
C SER A 93 -31.53 -22.07 0.26
N GLU A 94 -30.60 -23.00 0.04
CA GLU A 94 -29.18 -22.88 0.38
C GLU A 94 -28.54 -21.63 -0.22
N ILE A 95 -28.84 -21.33 -1.49
CA ILE A 95 -28.30 -20.15 -2.17
C ILE A 95 -28.80 -18.85 -1.52
N VAL A 96 -30.06 -18.82 -1.09
CA VAL A 96 -30.63 -17.65 -0.41
C VAL A 96 -29.93 -17.42 0.93
N PHE A 97 -29.72 -18.49 1.70
CA PHE A 97 -29.06 -18.41 3.00
C PHE A 97 -27.60 -17.99 2.87
N VAL A 98 -26.87 -18.58 1.90
CA VAL A 98 -25.47 -18.22 1.60
C VAL A 98 -25.37 -16.78 1.10
N GLY A 99 -26.31 -16.32 0.27
CA GLY A 99 -26.37 -14.93 -0.19
C GLY A 99 -26.54 -13.93 0.95
N ILE A 100 -27.49 -14.18 1.85
CA ILE A 100 -27.72 -13.32 3.03
C ILE A 100 -26.50 -13.33 3.95
N PHE A 101 -25.93 -14.52 4.21
CA PHE A 101 -24.75 -14.67 5.04
C PHE A 101 -23.53 -13.95 4.46
N GLY A 102 -23.31 -14.05 3.14
CA GLY A 102 -22.24 -13.35 2.44
C GLY A 102 -22.36 -11.82 2.55
N ILE A 103 -23.57 -11.27 2.38
CA ILE A 103 -23.83 -9.83 2.54
C ILE A 103 -23.60 -9.39 3.99
N ALA A 104 -24.09 -10.16 4.97
CA ALA A 104 -23.90 -9.86 6.38
C ALA A 104 -22.42 -9.90 6.78
N LEU A 105 -21.66 -10.91 6.33
CA LEU A 105 -20.21 -11.02 6.55
C LEU A 105 -19.45 -9.86 5.89
N PHE A 106 -19.82 -9.49 4.67
CA PHE A 106 -19.20 -8.36 3.98
C PHE A 106 -19.46 -7.04 4.73
N GLY A 107 -20.69 -6.79 5.16
CA GLY A 107 -21.04 -5.64 5.99
C GLY A 107 -20.27 -5.61 7.31
N PHE A 108 -20.19 -6.75 8.00
CA PHE A 108 -19.44 -6.90 9.25
C PHE A 108 -17.94 -6.63 9.06
N LEU A 109 -17.32 -7.19 8.01
CA LEU A 109 -15.91 -6.97 7.70
C LEU A 109 -15.63 -5.52 7.27
N ASN A 110 -16.57 -4.90 6.55
CA ASN A 110 -16.48 -3.49 6.19
C ASN A 110 -16.51 -2.58 7.42
N TRP A 111 -17.35 -2.90 8.41
CA TRP A 111 -17.37 -2.22 9.69
C TRP A 111 -16.10 -2.49 10.53
N PHE A 112 -15.65 -3.76 10.60
CA PHE A 112 -14.52 -4.17 11.43
C PHE A 112 -13.17 -3.63 10.94
N ILE A 113 -12.96 -3.56 9.62
CA ILE A 113 -11.72 -3.04 9.03
C ILE A 113 -11.65 -1.50 9.13
N GLY A 114 -12.71 -0.86 9.65
CA GLY A 114 -12.92 0.57 9.57
C GLY A 114 -13.41 0.88 8.16
N GLY A 115 -14.68 1.27 8.05
CA GLY A 115 -15.20 1.82 6.80
C GLY A 115 -14.24 2.91 6.33
N ASP A 116 -13.90 2.90 5.04
CA ASP A 116 -13.18 4.00 4.42
C ASP A 116 -14.00 5.28 4.72
N GLU A 117 -13.62 6.02 5.76
CA GLU A 117 -13.95 7.44 5.88
C GLU A 117 -13.13 8.14 4.78
N HIS A 118 -13.71 8.14 3.58
CA HIS A 118 -13.46 9.11 2.54
C HIS A 118 -14.73 9.93 2.33
#